data_AF-A0A497GVQ7-F1
#
_entry.id   AF-A0A497GVQ7-F1
#
_cell.length_a   1.000
_cell.length_b   1.000
_cell.length_c   1.000
_cell.angle_alpha   90.00
_cell.angle_beta   90.00
_cell.angle_gamma   90.00
#
_symmetry.space_group_name_H-M   'P 1'
#
loop_
_entity.id
_entity.type
_entity.pdbx_description
1 polymer ?
#
loop_
_entity_poly.entity_id
_entity_poly.type
_entity_poly.pdbx_seq_one_letter_code
_entity_poly.pdbx_strand_id
1 'polypeptide(L)'
;IDEINRRHPVKHLGEIESTNPCGEQPLLPYESCNLGSINLSLFVDNGEIQWDKLRDVIHTAVHFMDNVIDANNYPLPQVAEMTRKSRKIGLGVMGWAEMLIKLGIPYDSEEAIELAEKVMKFINDESHRASMKLAEERGVFPAWEGSEWWKKGIRIRNATTTTIAPTGTISIIAGTSSSIEPLFAIAFIRRVLDGQELLEVNPLFEELMRREGLYSEELMRKVAETGSVQHLDEVPEHIKRLFRTAHDVAPYWHVRMQAAFQKYVDNAVSKTVNLRHEATTEDIEETYILAWKLRCKGITIYRDGSKSVQVIYKGTKSTKQEVKEKEKEEQASPLMELTFNVKVDEKYLKVDSTFDPACPTGKCDN
;
A
#
# COMPACT_ATOMS: atom_id res chain seq x y z
N ILE A 1 -14.78 3.95 11.50
CA ILE A 1 -16.13 3.52 11.03
C ILE A 1 -17.03 4.71 10.74
N ASP A 2 -17.23 5.65 11.68
CA ASP A 2 -18.12 6.82 11.45
C ASP A 2 -17.78 7.63 10.19
N GLU A 3 -16.50 7.95 9.97
CA GLU A 3 -16.07 8.69 8.77
C GLU A 3 -16.28 7.90 7.47
N ILE A 4 -16.16 6.57 7.54
CA ILE A 4 -16.46 5.67 6.42
C ILE A 4 -17.95 5.75 6.08
N ASN A 5 -18.82 5.55 7.07
CA ASN A 5 -20.28 5.61 6.90
C ASN A 5 -20.78 7.03 6.55
N ARG A 6 -20.05 8.07 6.95
CA ARG A 6 -20.34 9.45 6.55
C ARG A 6 -20.13 9.67 5.05
N ARG A 7 -19.13 9.03 4.44
CA ARG A 7 -18.69 9.33 3.07
C ARG A 7 -19.05 8.28 2.01
N HIS A 8 -19.32 7.02 2.36
CA HIS A 8 -19.62 6.02 1.33
C HIS A 8 -20.92 6.34 0.56
N PRO A 9 -20.99 6.05 -0.75
CA PRO A 9 -22.08 6.53 -1.60
C PRO A 9 -23.34 5.66 -1.57
N VAL A 10 -23.28 4.46 -0.99
CA VAL A 10 -24.35 3.45 -1.02
C VAL A 10 -24.98 3.22 0.36
N LYS A 11 -25.21 4.30 1.12
CA LYS A 11 -25.80 4.28 2.48
C LYS A 11 -27.14 3.54 2.56
N HIS A 12 -27.92 3.60 1.49
CA HIS A 12 -29.23 2.94 1.42
C HIS A 12 -29.13 1.40 1.38
N LEU A 13 -27.95 0.82 1.13
CA LEU A 13 -27.74 -0.63 1.16
C LEU A 13 -27.38 -1.16 2.55
N GLY A 14 -26.99 -0.30 3.49
CA GLY A 14 -26.59 -0.69 4.84
C GLY A 14 -25.40 0.11 5.36
N GLU A 15 -24.99 -0.21 6.58
CA GLU A 15 -23.82 0.37 7.23
C GLU A 15 -22.59 -0.52 7.02
N ILE A 16 -21.43 0.11 6.84
CA ILE A 16 -20.13 -0.57 6.79
C ILE A 16 -19.64 -0.76 8.22
N GLU A 17 -19.42 -2.00 8.61
CA GLU A 17 -19.02 -2.37 9.97
C GLU A 17 -17.51 -2.69 10.09
N SER A 18 -16.84 -3.00 8.97
CA SER A 18 -15.46 -3.43 8.96
C SER A 18 -14.71 -3.04 7.68
N THR A 19 -13.43 -3.38 7.62
CA THR A 19 -12.57 -3.23 6.44
C THR A 19 -11.99 -4.59 6.04
N ASN A 20 -11.43 -4.64 4.84
CA ASN A 20 -10.51 -5.72 4.46
C ASN A 20 -9.21 -5.68 5.32
N PRO A 21 -8.33 -6.70 5.22
CA PRO A 21 -7.16 -6.84 6.09
C PRO A 21 -6.19 -5.64 6.10
N CYS A 22 -6.07 -4.91 4.99
CA CYS A 22 -5.14 -3.80 4.84
C CYS A 22 -5.78 -2.42 5.11
N GLY A 23 -7.09 -2.38 5.41
CA GLY A 23 -7.81 -1.19 5.85
C GLY A 23 -8.26 -0.22 4.75
N GLU A 24 -7.86 -0.43 3.49
CA GLU A 24 -8.17 0.44 2.35
C GLU A 24 -9.55 0.20 1.73
N GLN A 25 -10.17 -0.96 1.96
CA GLN A 25 -11.49 -1.33 1.46
C GLN A 25 -12.49 -1.49 2.61
N PRO A 26 -13.15 -0.39 3.03
CA PRO A 26 -14.40 -0.47 3.77
C PRO A 26 -15.53 -0.99 2.85
N LEU A 27 -16.08 -2.15 3.18
CA LEU A 27 -17.03 -2.88 2.34
C LEU A 27 -18.27 -3.27 3.13
N LEU A 28 -19.42 -3.29 2.45
CA LEU A 28 -20.65 -3.86 3.00
C LEU A 28 -20.55 -5.39 3.09
N PRO A 29 -21.40 -6.07 3.87
CA PRO A 29 -21.44 -7.53 3.91
C PRO A 29 -21.54 -8.14 2.51
N TYR A 30 -20.68 -9.13 2.24
CA TYR A 30 -20.53 -9.81 0.94
C TYR A 30 -20.09 -8.93 -0.23
N GLU A 31 -19.77 -7.66 -0.03
CA GLU A 31 -19.24 -6.82 -1.09
C GLU A 31 -17.76 -7.14 -1.35
N SER A 32 -17.31 -7.00 -2.60
CA SER A 32 -15.90 -7.13 -2.96
C SER A 32 -15.46 -5.98 -3.86
N CYS A 33 -14.15 -5.85 -4.04
CA CYS A 33 -13.53 -4.80 -4.82
C CYS A 33 -12.30 -5.38 -5.54
N ASN A 34 -12.15 -5.08 -6.82
CA ASN A 34 -10.90 -5.33 -7.55
C ASN A 34 -10.02 -4.08 -7.53
N LEU A 35 -8.70 -4.29 -7.41
CA LEU A 35 -7.71 -3.25 -7.17
C LEU A 35 -6.77 -3.09 -8.38
N GLY A 36 -6.27 -1.87 -8.56
CA GLY A 36 -5.25 -1.53 -9.55
C GLY A 36 -4.42 -0.36 -9.03
N SER A 37 -3.18 -0.20 -9.52
CA SER A 37 -2.31 0.89 -9.06
C SER A 37 -1.50 1.48 -10.20
N ILE A 38 -1.50 2.80 -10.31
CA ILE A 38 -0.73 3.55 -11.30
C ILE A 38 0.66 3.84 -10.74
N ASN A 39 1.72 3.52 -11.48
CA ASN A 39 3.09 3.91 -11.11
C ASN A 39 3.33 5.39 -11.45
N LEU A 40 3.25 6.26 -10.45
CA LEU A 40 3.37 7.71 -10.61
C LEU A 40 4.75 8.15 -11.12
N SER A 41 5.80 7.38 -10.84
CA SER A 41 7.16 7.71 -11.27
C SER A 41 7.33 7.75 -12.80
N LEU A 42 6.42 7.11 -13.56
CA LEU A 42 6.43 7.08 -15.03
C LEU A 42 5.74 8.28 -15.68
N PHE A 43 5.22 9.19 -14.88
CA PHE A 43 4.50 10.39 -15.31
C PHE A 43 5.24 11.68 -14.93
N VAL A 44 6.54 11.58 -14.63
CA VAL A 44 7.42 12.74 -14.49
C VAL A 44 8.44 12.71 -15.61
N ASP A 45 8.51 13.78 -16.37
CA ASP A 45 9.51 14.01 -17.42
C ASP A 45 10.07 15.43 -17.27
N ASN A 46 11.39 15.58 -17.31
CA ASN A 46 12.10 16.86 -17.14
C ASN A 46 11.64 17.70 -15.94
N GLY A 47 11.30 17.06 -14.81
CA GLY A 47 10.82 17.74 -13.61
C GLY A 47 9.36 18.21 -13.67
N GLU A 48 8.60 17.79 -14.69
CA GLU A 48 7.20 18.13 -14.87
C GLU A 48 6.29 16.90 -14.94
N ILE A 49 5.08 17.06 -14.42
CA ILE A 49 4.07 15.99 -14.39
C ILE A 49 3.33 15.94 -15.72
N GLN A 50 3.33 14.77 -16.34
CA GLN A 50 2.69 14.48 -17.62
C GLN A 50 1.20 14.18 -17.42
N TRP A 51 0.41 15.22 -17.13
CA TRP A 51 -1.01 15.12 -16.76
C TRP A 51 -1.90 14.45 -17.79
N ASP A 52 -1.69 14.72 -19.08
CA ASP A 52 -2.50 14.13 -20.15
C ASP A 52 -2.26 12.63 -20.27
N LYS A 53 -0.99 12.20 -20.21
CA LYS A 53 -0.64 10.77 -20.17
C LYS A 53 -1.22 10.07 -18.94
N LEU A 54 -1.20 10.74 -17.79
CA LEU A 54 -1.81 10.22 -16.56
C LEU A 54 -3.33 10.07 -16.72
N ARG A 55 -4.01 11.04 -17.36
CA ARG A 55 -5.44 10.97 -17.67
C ARG A 55 -5.77 9.72 -18.48
N ASP A 56 -5.06 9.50 -19.58
CA ASP A 56 -5.32 8.37 -20.48
C ASP A 56 -5.20 7.02 -19.77
N VAL A 57 -4.19 6.89 -18.89
CA VAL A 57 -3.99 5.68 -18.07
C VAL A 57 -5.08 5.51 -17.03
N ILE A 58 -5.54 6.59 -16.38
CA ILE A 58 -6.66 6.53 -15.42
C ILE A 58 -7.93 6.01 -16.11
N HIS A 59 -8.26 6.55 -17.28
CA HIS A 59 -9.46 6.13 -18.03
C HIS A 59 -9.37 4.68 -18.46
N THR A 60 -8.20 4.26 -18.95
CA THR A 60 -7.93 2.86 -19.34
C THR A 60 -8.03 1.93 -18.14
N ALA A 61 -7.47 2.32 -16.99
CA ALA A 61 -7.48 1.52 -15.77
C ALA A 61 -8.91 1.33 -15.23
N VAL A 62 -9.73 2.39 -15.20
CA VAL A 62 -11.15 2.29 -14.78
C VAL A 62 -11.92 1.36 -15.70
N HIS A 63 -11.76 1.47 -17.02
CA HIS A 63 -12.41 0.57 -17.98
C HIS A 63 -11.95 -0.88 -17.81
N PHE A 64 -10.64 -1.12 -17.65
CA PHE A 64 -10.10 -2.45 -17.38
C PHE A 64 -10.69 -3.04 -16.09
N MET A 65 -10.72 -2.25 -15.02
CA MET A 65 -11.23 -2.68 -13.73
C MET A 65 -12.74 -2.93 -13.73
N ASP A 66 -13.54 -2.17 -14.48
CA ASP A 66 -14.97 -2.46 -14.66
C ASP A 66 -15.18 -3.79 -15.41
N ASN A 67 -14.34 -4.10 -16.41
CA ASN A 67 -14.38 -5.39 -17.11
C ASN A 67 -14.05 -6.57 -16.18
N VAL A 68 -13.11 -6.38 -15.24
CA VAL A 68 -12.73 -7.41 -14.27
C VAL A 68 -13.94 -7.86 -13.44
N ILE A 69 -14.86 -6.97 -13.07
CA ILE A 69 -16.09 -7.34 -12.33
C ILE A 69 -16.89 -8.40 -13.08
N ASP A 70 -17.03 -8.25 -14.40
CA ASP A 70 -17.84 -9.16 -15.21
C ASP A 70 -17.08 -10.45 -15.54
N ALA A 71 -15.75 -10.36 -15.71
CA ALA A 71 -14.89 -11.52 -15.98
C ALA A 71 -14.54 -12.35 -14.74
N ASN A 72 -14.74 -11.83 -13.53
CA ASN A 72 -14.34 -12.50 -12.30
C ASN A 72 -15.21 -13.72 -11.99
N ASN A 73 -14.57 -14.78 -11.46
CA ASN A 73 -15.26 -15.95 -10.94
C ASN A 73 -15.37 -15.85 -9.41
N TYR A 74 -16.58 -15.65 -8.91
CA TYR A 74 -16.81 -15.41 -7.48
C TYR A 74 -17.02 -16.74 -6.74
N PRO A 75 -16.37 -16.94 -5.57
CA PRO A 75 -16.48 -18.19 -4.82
C PRO A 75 -17.86 -18.39 -4.17
N LEU A 76 -18.59 -17.30 -3.91
CA LEU A 76 -19.91 -17.32 -3.27
C LEU A 76 -20.92 -16.52 -4.09
N PRO A 77 -22.16 -17.03 -4.32
CA PRO A 77 -23.20 -16.32 -5.06
C PRO A 77 -23.55 -14.95 -4.46
N GLN A 78 -23.58 -14.84 -3.13
CA GLN A 78 -23.87 -13.58 -2.44
C GLN A 78 -22.83 -12.50 -2.75
N VAL A 79 -21.56 -12.91 -2.87
CA VAL A 79 -20.47 -11.98 -3.24
C VAL A 79 -20.61 -11.55 -4.69
N ALA A 80 -20.97 -12.48 -5.57
CA ALA A 80 -21.19 -12.22 -6.97
C ALA A 80 -22.34 -11.23 -7.20
N GLU A 81 -23.45 -11.40 -6.47
CA GLU A 81 -24.61 -10.52 -6.51
C GLU A 81 -24.24 -9.12 -5.99
N MET A 82 -23.70 -9.02 -4.78
CA MET A 82 -23.41 -7.74 -4.14
C MET A 82 -22.35 -6.94 -4.91
N THR A 83 -21.31 -7.61 -5.42
CA THR A 83 -20.26 -6.96 -6.23
C THR A 83 -20.81 -6.43 -7.54
N ARG A 84 -21.65 -7.20 -8.25
CA ARG A 84 -22.29 -6.71 -9.49
C ARG A 84 -23.29 -5.60 -9.22
N LYS A 85 -23.90 -5.57 -8.02
CA LYS A 85 -24.88 -4.57 -7.60
C LYS A 85 -24.25 -3.21 -7.33
N SER A 86 -23.11 -3.15 -6.65
CA SER A 86 -22.42 -1.89 -6.34
C SER A 86 -21.31 -1.52 -7.33
N ARG A 87 -20.72 -2.52 -7.99
CA ARG A 87 -19.62 -2.38 -8.96
C ARG A 87 -18.45 -1.54 -8.46
N LYS A 88 -18.10 -1.65 -7.17
CA LYS A 88 -16.97 -0.93 -6.59
C LYS A 88 -15.65 -1.39 -7.22
N ILE A 89 -14.82 -0.41 -7.55
CA ILE A 89 -13.42 -0.63 -7.96
C ILE A 89 -12.50 0.24 -7.10
N GLY A 90 -11.23 -0.14 -7.02
CA GLY A 90 -10.22 0.57 -6.24
C GLY A 90 -8.95 0.87 -7.03
N LEU A 91 -8.95 1.98 -7.77
CA LEU A 91 -7.76 2.51 -8.42
C LEU A 91 -6.93 3.33 -7.41
N GLY A 92 -5.70 2.91 -7.20
CA GLY A 92 -4.71 3.60 -6.38
C GLY A 92 -3.44 3.94 -7.13
N VAL A 93 -2.37 4.18 -6.38
CA VAL A 93 -1.06 4.57 -6.91
C VAL A 93 0.05 3.77 -6.26
N MET A 94 1.22 3.79 -6.90
CA MET A 94 2.52 3.39 -6.37
C MET A 94 3.60 4.34 -6.94
N GLY A 95 4.82 4.27 -6.43
CA GLY A 95 5.91 5.11 -6.92
C GLY A 95 5.81 6.58 -6.55
N TRP A 96 5.09 6.90 -5.46
CA TRP A 96 4.97 8.27 -4.96
C TRP A 96 6.31 8.84 -4.50
N ALA A 97 7.16 8.03 -3.85
CA ALA A 97 8.47 8.48 -3.41
C ALA A 97 9.38 8.82 -4.60
N GLU A 98 9.41 7.98 -5.63
CA GLU A 98 10.18 8.28 -6.85
C GLU A 98 9.62 9.48 -7.61
N MET A 99 8.30 9.67 -7.65
CA MET A 99 7.71 10.87 -8.24
C MET A 99 8.23 12.14 -7.55
N LEU A 100 8.22 12.18 -6.21
CA LEU A 100 8.74 13.30 -5.44
C LEU A 100 10.23 13.52 -5.67
N ILE A 101 11.03 12.45 -5.69
CA ILE A 101 12.48 12.52 -5.97
C ILE A 101 12.74 13.12 -7.36
N LYS A 102 12.02 12.67 -8.39
CA LYS A 102 12.15 13.20 -9.76
C LYS A 102 11.75 14.67 -9.88
N LEU A 103 10.85 15.15 -9.01
CA LEU A 103 10.44 16.55 -8.93
C LEU A 103 11.36 17.38 -8.00
N GLY A 104 12.30 16.76 -7.29
CA GLY A 104 13.17 17.43 -6.33
C GLY A 104 12.48 17.83 -5.02
N ILE A 105 11.35 17.19 -4.68
CA ILE A 105 10.52 17.55 -3.54
C ILE A 105 10.77 16.57 -2.37
N PRO A 106 11.20 17.05 -1.18
CA PRO A 106 11.29 16.22 0.02
C PRO A 106 9.93 15.66 0.44
N TYR A 107 9.86 14.38 0.81
CA TYR A 107 8.61 13.71 1.20
C TYR A 107 7.88 14.42 2.35
N ASP A 108 8.63 14.89 3.34
CA ASP A 108 8.13 15.53 4.56
C ASP A 108 8.16 17.06 4.47
N SER A 109 7.49 17.57 3.43
CA SER A 109 7.34 19.00 3.15
C SER A 109 5.88 19.37 2.86
N GLU A 110 5.53 20.64 3.06
CA GLU A 110 4.21 21.16 2.66
C GLU A 110 3.98 21.01 1.16
N GLU A 111 5.00 21.23 0.34
CA GLU A 111 4.94 21.07 -1.11
C GLU A 111 4.54 19.64 -1.51
N ALA A 112 5.09 18.62 -0.84
CA ALA A 112 4.69 17.23 -1.08
C ALA A 112 3.23 16.98 -0.67
N ILE A 113 2.75 17.59 0.42
CA ILE A 113 1.35 17.47 0.86
C ILE A 113 0.39 18.13 -0.14
N GLU A 114 0.70 19.34 -0.59
CA GLU A 114 -0.10 20.05 -1.59
C GLU A 114 -0.13 19.29 -2.92
N LEU A 115 1.01 18.72 -3.32
CA LEU A 115 1.10 17.91 -4.52
C LEU A 115 0.31 16.60 -4.39
N ALA A 116 0.36 15.93 -3.24
CA ALA A 116 -0.43 14.74 -2.98
C ALA A 116 -1.93 15.01 -3.15
N GLU A 117 -2.42 16.15 -2.62
CA GLU A 117 -3.79 16.59 -2.82
C GLU A 117 -4.10 16.84 -4.29
N LYS A 118 -3.23 17.54 -5.01
CA LYS A 118 -3.40 17.86 -6.43
C LYS A 118 -3.45 16.59 -7.29
N VAL A 119 -2.51 15.67 -7.09
CA VAL A 119 -2.43 14.40 -7.84
C VAL A 119 -3.61 13.52 -7.54
N MET A 120 -3.94 13.30 -6.27
CA MET A 120 -5.05 12.41 -5.91
C MET A 120 -6.40 12.99 -6.32
N LYS A 121 -6.58 14.32 -6.23
CA LYS A 121 -7.77 14.99 -6.76
C LYS A 121 -7.90 14.77 -8.27
N PHE A 122 -6.82 14.93 -9.02
CA PHE A 122 -6.82 14.70 -10.46
C PHE A 122 -7.20 13.25 -10.79
N ILE A 123 -6.59 12.27 -10.11
CA ILE A 123 -6.91 10.85 -10.28
C ILE A 123 -8.38 10.57 -10.01
N ASN A 124 -8.92 11.10 -8.90
CA ASN A 124 -10.30 10.88 -8.50
C ASN A 124 -11.30 11.53 -9.45
N ASP A 125 -11.05 12.78 -9.87
CA ASP A 125 -11.92 13.47 -10.83
C ASP A 125 -11.95 12.74 -12.17
N GLU A 126 -10.78 12.32 -12.67
CA GLU A 126 -10.68 11.58 -13.94
C GLU A 126 -11.23 10.16 -13.85
N SER A 127 -11.08 9.47 -12.71
CA SER A 127 -11.67 8.15 -12.52
C SER A 127 -13.20 8.20 -12.46
N HIS A 128 -13.77 9.23 -11.83
CA HIS A 128 -15.20 9.50 -11.88
C HIS A 128 -15.66 9.84 -13.30
N ARG A 129 -14.92 10.67 -14.05
CA ARG A 129 -15.23 10.95 -15.47
C ARG A 129 -15.22 9.70 -16.34
N ALA A 130 -14.21 8.85 -16.19
CA ALA A 130 -14.15 7.57 -16.89
C ALA A 130 -15.36 6.69 -16.55
N SER A 131 -15.74 6.61 -15.28
CA SER A 131 -16.90 5.82 -14.84
C SER A 131 -18.24 6.42 -15.30
N MET A 132 -18.36 7.75 -15.40
CA MET A 132 -19.53 8.42 -16.00
C MET A 132 -19.65 8.08 -17.48
N LYS A 133 -18.55 8.12 -18.24
CA LYS A 133 -18.53 7.71 -19.65
C LYS A 133 -18.95 6.25 -19.83
N LEU A 134 -18.45 5.34 -18.98
CA LEU A 134 -18.90 3.94 -19.00
C LEU A 134 -20.40 3.79 -18.69
N ALA A 135 -20.98 4.69 -17.91
CA ALA A 135 -22.40 4.65 -17.60
C ALA A 135 -23.28 5.04 -18.81
N GLU A 136 -22.76 5.85 -19.73
CA GLU A 136 -23.42 6.17 -21.00
C GLU A 136 -23.48 4.94 -21.91
N GLU A 137 -22.39 4.16 -21.94
CA GLU A 137 -22.26 2.98 -22.80
C GLU A 137 -22.92 1.71 -22.21
N ARG A 138 -22.81 1.51 -20.89
CA ARG A 138 -23.16 0.25 -20.20
C ARG A 138 -24.27 0.39 -19.17
N GLY A 139 -24.75 1.61 -18.94
CA GLY A 139 -25.67 1.94 -17.85
C GLY A 139 -24.98 2.13 -16.50
N VAL A 140 -25.68 2.79 -15.58
CA VAL A 140 -25.23 3.00 -14.18
C VAL A 140 -25.09 1.69 -13.41
N PHE A 141 -24.41 1.69 -12.26
CA PHE A 141 -24.41 0.49 -11.39
C PHE A 141 -25.84 0.15 -10.90
N PRO A 142 -26.19 -1.13 -10.69
CA PRO A 142 -27.57 -1.53 -10.37
C PRO A 142 -28.16 -0.90 -9.11
N ALA A 143 -27.36 -0.65 -8.06
CA ALA A 143 -27.81 0.05 -6.84
C ALA A 143 -27.66 1.58 -6.91
N TRP A 144 -27.64 2.17 -8.11
CA TRP A 144 -27.48 3.61 -8.25
C TRP A 144 -28.67 4.38 -7.68
N GLU A 145 -29.90 3.94 -7.89
CA GLU A 145 -31.09 4.59 -7.32
C GLU A 145 -31.06 4.58 -5.78
N GLY A 146 -31.29 5.75 -5.16
CA GLY A 146 -31.16 5.94 -3.72
C GLY A 146 -29.71 6.14 -3.21
N SER A 147 -28.70 5.99 -4.06
CA SER A 147 -27.30 6.32 -3.72
C SER A 147 -27.07 7.83 -3.62
N GLU A 148 -25.95 8.24 -3.03
CA GLU A 148 -25.50 9.64 -3.01
C GLU A 148 -25.24 10.18 -4.43
N TRP A 149 -24.92 9.32 -5.40
CA TRP A 149 -24.77 9.69 -6.80
C TRP A 149 -26.12 10.01 -7.45
N TRP A 150 -27.15 9.21 -7.16
CA TRP A 150 -28.52 9.46 -7.63
C TRP A 150 -29.08 10.77 -7.06
N LYS A 151 -28.87 11.04 -5.77
CA LYS A 151 -29.29 12.30 -5.13
C LYS A 151 -28.65 13.53 -5.78
N LYS A 152 -27.44 13.38 -6.32
CA LYS A 152 -26.70 14.42 -7.06
C LYS A 152 -27.05 14.47 -8.55
N GLY A 153 -27.85 13.54 -9.07
CA GLY A 153 -28.15 13.43 -10.49
C GLY A 153 -26.96 12.96 -11.35
N ILE A 154 -25.91 12.42 -10.74
CA ILE A 154 -24.69 11.99 -11.43
C ILE A 154 -24.84 10.53 -11.85
N ARG A 155 -24.86 10.27 -13.16
CA ARG A 155 -24.92 8.91 -13.72
C ARG A 155 -23.51 8.32 -13.77
N ILE A 156 -23.26 7.26 -13.01
CA ILE A 156 -21.92 6.65 -12.88
C ILE A 156 -21.99 5.11 -12.89
N ARG A 157 -20.97 4.45 -13.44
CA ARG A 157 -20.93 2.99 -13.63
C ARG A 157 -20.49 2.24 -12.38
N ASN A 158 -19.73 2.87 -11.50
CA ASN A 158 -19.11 2.25 -10.32
C ASN A 158 -19.49 3.06 -9.07
N ALA A 159 -19.89 2.40 -7.98
CA ALA A 159 -20.23 3.11 -6.75
C ALA A 159 -19.03 3.87 -6.16
N THR A 160 -17.83 3.27 -6.20
CA THR A 160 -16.56 3.91 -5.85
C THR A 160 -15.52 3.57 -6.90
N THR A 161 -14.51 4.43 -7.07
CA THR A 161 -13.45 4.23 -8.07
C THR A 161 -12.05 4.28 -7.51
N THR A 162 -11.81 4.97 -6.39
CA THR A 162 -10.47 5.21 -5.86
C THR A 162 -10.22 4.57 -4.51
N THR A 163 -8.98 4.15 -4.28
CA THR A 163 -8.47 3.62 -3.02
C THR A 163 -6.95 3.81 -2.96
N ILE A 164 -6.34 3.70 -1.79
CA ILE A 164 -4.87 3.59 -1.70
C ILE A 164 -4.55 2.28 -0.99
N ALA A 165 -4.18 1.27 -1.78
CA ALA A 165 -3.81 -0.05 -1.29
C ALA A 165 -2.30 -0.16 -1.05
N PRO A 166 -1.85 -1.10 -0.20
CA PRO A 166 -0.47 -1.55 -0.23
C PRO A 166 -0.17 -2.18 -1.58
N THR A 167 1.01 -1.91 -2.13
CA THR A 167 1.42 -2.44 -3.44
C THR A 167 2.61 -3.39 -3.31
N GLY A 168 2.75 -4.10 -2.19
CA GLY A 168 3.99 -4.78 -1.79
C GLY A 168 4.62 -5.68 -2.86
N THR A 169 3.83 -6.46 -3.60
CA THR A 169 4.34 -7.32 -4.68
C THR A 169 4.40 -6.60 -6.02
N ILE A 170 3.36 -5.83 -6.38
CA ILE A 170 3.29 -5.17 -7.69
C ILE A 170 4.27 -4.01 -7.83
N SER A 171 4.69 -3.37 -6.73
CA SER A 171 5.74 -2.34 -6.75
C SER A 171 7.13 -2.93 -7.00
N ILE A 172 7.39 -4.14 -6.52
CA ILE A 172 8.62 -4.90 -6.83
C ILE A 172 8.64 -5.25 -8.32
N ILE A 173 7.52 -5.76 -8.86
CA ILE A 173 7.39 -6.04 -10.30
C ILE A 173 7.60 -4.77 -11.13
N ALA A 174 7.05 -3.65 -10.67
CA ALA A 174 7.17 -2.35 -11.34
C ALA A 174 8.50 -1.60 -11.06
N GLY A 175 9.36 -2.14 -10.20
CA GLY A 175 10.63 -1.52 -9.82
C GLY A 175 10.50 -0.12 -9.20
N THR A 176 9.53 0.09 -8.31
CA THR A 176 9.23 1.42 -7.72
C THR A 176 8.85 1.32 -6.23
N SER A 177 8.72 2.45 -5.53
CA SER A 177 8.26 2.49 -4.14
C SER A 177 6.83 1.99 -4.00
N SER A 178 6.55 1.44 -2.83
CA SER A 178 5.22 0.92 -2.53
C SER A 178 4.24 2.05 -2.25
N SER A 179 3.09 2.02 -2.92
CA SER A 179 1.95 2.89 -2.64
C SER A 179 2.33 4.37 -2.52
N ILE A 180 1.80 5.03 -1.51
CA ILE A 180 2.17 6.39 -1.06
C ILE A 180 3.23 6.35 0.06
N GLU A 181 3.92 5.23 0.27
CA GLU A 181 4.95 5.11 1.30
C GLU A 181 6.23 5.86 0.90
N PRO A 182 6.97 6.45 1.86
CA PRO A 182 8.33 6.88 1.60
C PRO A 182 9.23 5.66 1.37
N LEU A 183 10.45 5.88 0.86
CA LEU A 183 11.43 4.81 0.72
C LEU A 183 11.68 4.15 2.09
N PHE A 184 11.62 2.82 2.17
CA PHE A 184 11.95 2.13 3.42
C PHE A 184 13.47 2.16 3.68
N ALA A 185 14.26 1.93 2.64
CA ALA A 185 15.70 2.04 2.63
C ALA A 185 16.17 2.53 1.26
N ILE A 186 17.26 3.29 1.22
CA ILE A 186 17.89 3.79 -0.01
C ILE A 186 18.77 2.72 -0.64
N ALA A 187 19.47 1.94 0.18
CA ALA A 187 20.25 0.80 -0.24
C ALA A 187 20.11 -0.33 0.77
N PHE A 188 20.20 -1.57 0.32
CA PHE A 188 20.20 -2.76 1.17
C PHE A 188 21.05 -3.87 0.54
N ILE A 189 21.51 -4.79 1.37
CA ILE A 189 22.26 -5.96 0.91
C ILE A 189 21.34 -7.16 0.97
N ARG A 190 21.15 -7.80 -0.18
CA ARG A 190 20.40 -9.04 -0.31
C ARG A 190 21.38 -10.21 -0.34
N ARG A 191 21.15 -11.21 0.52
CA ARG A 191 21.85 -12.50 0.41
C ARG A 191 21.20 -13.30 -0.71
N VAL A 192 21.98 -13.62 -1.74
CA VAL A 192 21.56 -14.50 -2.83
C VAL A 192 22.05 -15.93 -2.57
N LEU A 193 21.58 -16.86 -3.39
CA LEU A 193 22.03 -18.26 -3.38
C LEU A 193 23.58 -18.30 -3.49
N ASP A 194 24.19 -19.29 -2.85
CA ASP A 194 25.65 -19.45 -2.67
C ASP A 194 26.33 -18.45 -1.71
N GLY A 195 25.55 -17.71 -0.91
CA GLY A 195 26.09 -16.87 0.17
C GLY A 195 26.74 -15.57 -0.32
N GLN A 196 26.56 -15.21 -1.60
CA GLN A 196 26.99 -13.92 -2.12
C GLN A 196 26.07 -12.80 -1.61
N GLU A 197 26.67 -11.64 -1.35
CA GLU A 197 25.98 -10.42 -0.94
C GLU A 197 25.83 -9.50 -2.15
N LEU A 198 24.58 -9.27 -2.58
CA LEU A 198 24.26 -8.33 -3.65
C LEU A 198 23.83 -7.00 -3.04
N LEU A 199 24.53 -5.93 -3.39
CA LEU A 199 24.15 -4.57 -3.02
C LEU A 199 23.08 -4.06 -3.99
N GLU A 200 21.89 -3.78 -3.48
CA GLU A 200 20.81 -3.13 -4.23
C GLU A 200 20.69 -1.68 -3.75
N VAL A 201 20.78 -0.74 -4.69
CA VAL A 201 20.68 0.71 -4.44
C VAL A 201 19.47 1.25 -5.20
N ASN A 202 18.75 2.20 -4.60
CA ASN A 202 17.69 2.92 -5.28
C ASN A 202 18.25 3.58 -6.56
N PRO A 203 17.69 3.30 -7.75
CA PRO A 203 18.26 3.78 -9.01
C PRO A 203 18.36 5.30 -9.12
N LEU A 204 17.38 6.05 -8.58
CA LEU A 204 17.40 7.51 -8.61
C LEU A 204 18.46 8.09 -7.68
N PHE A 205 18.71 7.43 -6.56
CA PHE A 205 19.80 7.80 -5.67
C PHE A 205 21.15 7.59 -6.34
N GLU A 206 21.37 6.41 -6.92
CA GLU A 206 22.61 6.10 -7.65
C GLU A 206 22.86 7.08 -8.80
N GLU A 207 21.85 7.35 -9.62
CA GLU A 207 21.93 8.29 -10.73
C GLU A 207 22.34 9.69 -10.24
N LEU A 208 21.70 10.19 -9.17
CA LEU A 208 22.02 11.48 -8.59
C LEU A 208 23.46 11.54 -8.07
N MET A 209 23.88 10.52 -7.31
CA MET A 209 25.21 10.45 -6.74
C MET A 209 26.29 10.39 -7.84
N ARG A 210 26.03 9.66 -8.94
CA ARG A 210 26.93 9.62 -10.10
C ARG A 210 27.00 10.97 -10.81
N ARG A 211 25.85 11.61 -11.02
CA ARG A 211 25.76 12.93 -11.67
C ARG A 211 26.52 14.01 -10.91
N GLU A 212 26.50 13.97 -9.58
CA GLU A 212 27.22 14.92 -8.73
C GLU A 212 28.68 14.50 -8.43
N GLY A 213 29.15 13.37 -8.99
CA GLY A 213 30.52 12.90 -8.77
C GLY A 213 30.79 12.39 -7.34
N LEU A 214 29.74 12.06 -6.60
CA LEU A 214 29.80 11.60 -5.20
C LEU A 214 29.69 10.08 -5.07
N TYR A 215 29.44 9.37 -6.17
CA TYR A 215 29.29 7.92 -6.16
C TYR A 215 30.60 7.20 -5.82
N SER A 216 30.57 6.33 -4.81
CA SER A 216 31.59 5.30 -4.58
C SER A 216 30.94 4.03 -4.05
N GLU A 217 31.50 2.85 -4.37
CA GLU A 217 30.99 1.58 -3.83
C GLU A 217 31.08 1.55 -2.30
N GLU A 218 32.12 2.16 -1.73
CA GLU A 218 32.28 2.27 -0.28
C GLU A 218 31.13 3.05 0.35
N LEU A 219 30.76 4.20 -0.23
CA LEU A 219 29.63 4.99 0.25
C LEU A 219 28.32 4.22 0.10
N MET A 220 28.08 3.55 -1.03
CA MET A 220 26.84 2.77 -1.20
C MET A 220 26.75 1.63 -0.17
N ARG A 221 27.88 1.00 0.19
CA ARG A 221 27.92 0.02 1.29
C ARG A 221 27.62 0.65 2.64
N LYS A 222 28.16 1.84 2.97
CA LYS A 222 27.81 2.59 4.19
C LYS A 222 26.32 2.90 4.26
N VAL A 223 25.72 3.34 3.15
CA VAL A 223 24.26 3.58 3.07
C VAL A 223 23.51 2.28 3.34
N ALA A 224 23.93 1.16 2.76
CA ALA A 224 23.27 -0.13 2.95
C ALA A 224 23.40 -0.72 4.36
N GLU A 225 24.35 -0.26 5.20
CA GLU A 225 24.44 -0.71 6.60
C GLU A 225 23.25 -0.25 7.44
N THR A 226 22.70 0.92 7.13
CA THR A 226 21.61 1.55 7.90
C THR A 226 20.33 1.74 7.09
N GLY A 227 20.42 1.71 5.77
CA GLY A 227 19.35 2.04 4.83
C GLY A 227 19.13 3.53 4.62
N SER A 228 19.85 4.41 5.30
CA SER A 228 19.62 5.87 5.30
C SER A 228 20.91 6.65 5.04
N VAL A 229 20.78 7.90 4.56
CA VAL A 229 21.91 8.81 4.35
C VAL A 229 22.02 9.91 5.40
N GLN A 230 21.06 10.02 6.33
CA GLN A 230 20.95 11.21 7.21
C GLN A 230 22.18 11.41 8.12
N HIS A 231 22.89 10.33 8.47
CA HIS A 231 24.04 10.35 9.37
C HIS A 231 25.40 10.37 8.64
N LEU A 232 25.42 10.46 7.31
CA LEU A 232 26.64 10.41 6.51
C LEU A 232 27.10 11.83 6.15
N ASP A 233 28.18 12.31 6.76
CA ASP A 233 28.71 13.68 6.52
C ASP A 233 29.18 13.89 5.07
N GLU A 234 29.59 12.82 4.39
CA GLU A 234 30.00 12.82 2.98
C GLU A 234 28.83 13.02 2.00
N VAL A 235 27.57 12.97 2.46
CA VAL A 235 26.37 13.23 1.64
C VAL A 235 25.87 14.66 1.87
N PRO A 236 25.79 15.51 0.82
CA PRO A 236 25.27 16.87 0.92
C PRO A 236 23.84 16.96 1.46
N GLU A 237 23.53 18.07 2.13
CA GLU A 237 22.24 18.29 2.78
C GLU A 237 21.05 18.27 1.80
N HIS A 238 21.22 18.75 0.57
CA HIS A 238 20.14 18.72 -0.42
C HIS A 238 19.77 17.27 -0.82
N ILE A 239 20.75 16.37 -0.88
CA ILE A 239 20.52 14.94 -1.12
C ILE A 239 19.89 14.30 0.11
N LYS A 240 20.40 14.58 1.32
CA LYS A 240 19.82 14.08 2.57
C LYS A 240 18.34 14.44 2.69
N ARG A 241 17.99 15.69 2.40
CA ARG A 241 16.59 16.15 2.43
C ARG A 241 15.71 15.40 1.44
N LEU A 242 16.22 15.11 0.23
CA LEU A 242 15.44 14.44 -0.80
C LEU A 242 15.24 12.94 -0.52
N PHE A 243 16.24 12.27 0.06
CA PHE A 243 16.23 10.83 0.33
C PHE A 243 15.98 10.52 1.82
N ARG A 244 14.91 11.06 2.39
CA ARG A 244 14.43 10.65 3.72
C ARG A 244 13.68 9.32 3.62
N THR A 245 14.07 8.38 4.47
CA THR A 245 13.40 7.08 4.58
C THR A 245 12.20 7.12 5.53
N ALA A 246 11.42 6.04 5.56
CA ALA A 246 10.28 5.88 6.45
C ALA A 246 10.58 6.12 7.93
N HIS A 247 11.81 5.90 8.40
CA HIS A 247 12.19 6.13 9.80
C HIS A 247 12.80 7.52 10.04
N ASP A 248 13.21 8.20 8.97
CA ASP A 248 13.70 9.57 9.01
C ASP A 248 12.52 10.55 9.09
N VAL A 249 11.42 10.23 8.40
CA VAL A 249 10.18 11.02 8.36
C VAL A 249 9.47 11.00 9.72
N ALA A 250 9.10 12.17 10.22
CA ALA A 250 8.38 12.28 11.49
C ALA A 250 6.93 11.75 11.37
N PRO A 251 6.35 11.16 12.46
CA PRO A 251 4.98 10.62 12.46
C PRO A 251 3.91 11.61 11.97
N TYR A 252 4.05 12.89 12.35
CA TYR A 252 3.21 13.99 11.89
C TYR A 252 3.07 14.04 10.36
N TRP A 253 4.19 13.94 9.63
CA TRP A 253 4.22 13.99 8.17
C TRP A 253 3.59 12.76 7.53
N HIS A 254 3.78 11.58 8.12
CA HIS A 254 3.10 10.37 7.68
C HIS A 254 1.58 10.51 7.73
N VAL A 255 1.04 10.99 8.85
CA VAL A 255 -0.40 11.18 9.04
C VAL A 255 -0.93 12.25 8.08
N ARG A 256 -0.20 13.35 7.90
CA ARG A 256 -0.61 14.40 6.97
C ARG A 256 -0.62 13.93 5.52
N MET A 257 0.37 13.14 5.11
CA MET A 257 0.39 12.54 3.77
C MET A 257 -0.81 11.61 3.58
N GLN A 258 -1.10 10.77 4.57
CA GLN A 258 -2.29 9.91 4.54
C GLN A 258 -3.57 10.75 4.37
N ALA A 259 -3.72 11.81 5.16
CA ALA A 259 -4.88 12.70 5.12
C ALA A 259 -5.02 13.41 3.77
N ALA A 260 -3.90 13.85 3.17
CA ALA A 260 -3.86 14.50 1.86
C ALA A 260 -4.46 13.62 0.77
N PHE A 261 -4.02 12.36 0.68
CA PHE A 261 -4.62 11.39 -0.24
C PHE A 261 -6.08 11.06 0.15
N GLN A 262 -6.36 10.86 1.43
CA GLN A 262 -7.70 10.45 1.91
C GLN A 262 -8.81 11.46 1.58
N LYS A 263 -8.47 12.75 1.45
CA LYS A 263 -9.42 13.80 1.03
C LYS A 263 -10.11 13.46 -0.30
N TYR A 264 -9.37 12.89 -1.24
CA TYR A 264 -9.78 12.61 -2.62
C TYR A 264 -9.83 11.11 -2.93
N VAL A 265 -10.14 10.29 -1.93
CA VAL A 265 -10.33 8.84 -2.08
C VAL A 265 -11.74 8.45 -1.64
N ASP A 266 -12.44 7.72 -2.50
CA ASP A 266 -13.80 7.21 -2.25
C ASP A 266 -13.80 6.19 -1.11
N ASN A 267 -12.91 5.19 -1.19
CA ASN A 267 -12.71 4.15 -0.19
C ASN A 267 -11.77 4.63 0.92
N ALA A 268 -10.77 3.87 1.38
CA ALA A 268 -9.83 4.30 2.42
C ALA A 268 -8.38 4.27 1.94
N VAL A 269 -7.47 4.71 2.82
CA VAL A 269 -6.03 4.76 2.57
C VAL A 269 -5.33 3.82 3.53
N SER A 270 -4.63 2.82 2.99
CA SER A 270 -3.65 2.04 3.72
C SER A 270 -2.32 2.78 3.73
N LYS A 271 -1.88 3.17 4.92
CA LYS A 271 -0.60 3.86 5.14
C LYS A 271 -0.06 3.42 6.50
N THR A 272 1.23 3.09 6.54
CA THR A 272 1.93 2.84 7.79
C THR A 272 2.55 4.14 8.32
N VAL A 273 2.24 4.51 9.55
CA VAL A 273 3.00 5.52 10.30
C VAL A 273 4.15 4.81 11.00
N ASN A 274 5.36 4.95 10.44
CA ASN A 274 6.55 4.35 11.02
C ASN A 274 7.04 5.22 12.18
N LEU A 275 7.18 4.60 13.35
CA LEU A 275 7.67 5.24 14.57
C LEU A 275 9.07 4.70 14.88
N ARG A 276 9.94 5.56 15.40
CA ARG A 276 11.26 5.14 15.88
C ARG A 276 11.14 4.26 17.11
N HIS A 277 12.21 3.53 17.43
CA HIS A 277 12.20 2.60 18.56
C HIS A 277 11.90 3.31 19.89
N GLU A 278 12.40 4.53 20.02
CA GLU A 278 12.31 5.38 21.20
C GLU A 278 10.95 6.10 21.33
N ALA A 279 10.04 5.96 20.34
CA ALA A 279 8.74 6.61 20.37
C ALA A 279 7.93 6.18 21.60
N THR A 280 7.33 7.17 22.29
CA THR A 280 6.61 6.96 23.53
C THR A 280 5.13 6.65 23.31
N THR A 281 4.41 6.35 24.39
CA THR A 281 2.95 6.20 24.36
C THR A 281 2.24 7.51 23.98
N GLU A 282 2.80 8.64 24.38
CA GLU A 282 2.29 9.97 24.07
C GLU A 282 2.46 10.27 22.57
N ASP A 283 3.60 9.94 21.97
CA ASP A 283 3.80 10.07 20.52
C ASP A 283 2.75 9.27 19.72
N ILE A 284 2.42 8.06 20.21
CA ILE A 284 1.39 7.20 19.62
C ILE A 284 0.00 7.82 19.78
N GLU A 285 -0.33 8.32 20.97
CA GLU A 285 -1.61 8.99 21.24
C GLU A 285 -1.79 10.21 20.33
N GLU A 286 -0.78 11.08 20.23
CA GLU A 286 -0.80 12.26 19.37
C GLU A 286 -1.00 11.88 17.90
N THR A 287 -0.37 10.79 17.45
CA THR A 287 -0.55 10.25 16.10
C THR A 287 -2.00 9.85 15.84
N TYR A 288 -2.65 9.16 16.78
CA TYR A 288 -4.07 8.79 16.66
C TYR A 288 -5.00 10.00 16.68
N ILE A 289 -4.78 10.93 17.61
CA ILE A 289 -5.59 12.14 17.75
C ILE A 289 -5.46 13.01 16.49
N LEU A 290 -4.27 13.13 15.91
CA LEU A 290 -4.05 13.86 14.67
C LEU A 290 -4.82 13.22 13.50
N ALA A 291 -4.71 11.90 13.32
CA ALA A 291 -5.42 11.20 12.25
C ALA A 291 -6.94 11.34 12.38
N TRP A 292 -7.46 11.27 13.61
CA TRP A 292 -8.88 11.51 13.89
C TRP A 292 -9.30 12.94 13.56
N LYS A 293 -8.53 13.96 14.01
CA LYS A 293 -8.79 15.38 13.69
C LYS A 293 -8.79 15.65 12.18
N LEU A 294 -7.90 14.99 11.45
CA LEU A 294 -7.78 15.10 9.99
C LEU A 294 -8.78 14.22 9.22
N ARG A 295 -9.67 13.52 9.93
CA ARG A 295 -10.71 12.63 9.36
C ARG A 295 -10.14 11.52 8.47
N CYS A 296 -9.01 10.93 8.87
CA CYS A 296 -8.55 9.68 8.29
C CYS A 296 -9.58 8.57 8.58
N LYS A 297 -9.87 7.71 7.58
CA LYS A 297 -10.86 6.62 7.74
C LYS A 297 -10.34 5.45 8.58
N GLY A 298 -9.02 5.36 8.72
CA GLY A 298 -8.29 4.42 9.57
C GLY A 298 -6.87 4.92 9.82
N ILE A 299 -6.11 4.22 10.66
CA ILE A 299 -4.70 4.51 10.89
C ILE A 299 -4.00 3.19 11.25
N THR A 300 -2.74 3.06 10.84
CA THR A 300 -1.88 1.93 11.22
C THR A 300 -0.52 2.47 11.61
N ILE A 301 -0.05 2.08 12.79
CA ILE A 301 1.27 2.43 13.28
C ILE A 301 2.18 1.21 13.27
N TYR A 302 3.47 1.43 13.07
CA TYR A 302 4.49 0.43 13.31
C TYR A 302 5.67 1.07 14.05
N ARG A 303 5.86 0.69 15.32
CA ARG A 303 7.01 1.12 16.10
C ARG A 303 8.18 0.17 15.89
N ASP A 304 9.32 0.72 15.53
CA ASP A 304 10.52 -0.08 15.28
C ASP A 304 10.92 -0.89 16.51
N GLY A 305 11.31 -2.15 16.30
CA GLY A 305 11.61 -3.11 17.37
C GLY A 305 10.41 -3.58 18.22
N SER A 306 9.16 -3.23 17.86
CA SER A 306 7.97 -3.66 18.63
C SER A 306 7.58 -5.13 18.43
N LYS A 307 8.09 -5.79 17.38
CA LYS A 307 7.90 -7.22 17.10
C LYS A 307 9.24 -7.95 17.14
N SER A 308 9.24 -9.19 17.65
CA SER A 308 10.42 -10.06 17.73
C SER A 308 10.95 -10.52 16.37
N VAL A 309 10.08 -10.58 15.36
CA VAL A 309 10.42 -10.90 13.97
C VAL A 309 9.99 -9.73 13.09
N GLN A 310 10.95 -9.13 12.39
CA GLN A 310 10.70 -8.10 11.38
C GLN A 310 10.72 -8.74 9.99
N VAL A 311 9.75 -8.40 9.15
CA VAL A 311 9.69 -8.90 7.76
C VAL A 311 10.61 -8.08 6.84
N ILE A 312 10.95 -6.85 7.24
CA ILE A 312 11.85 -5.96 6.52
C ILE A 312 12.91 -5.46 7.50
N TYR A 313 14.18 -5.72 7.19
CA TYR A 313 15.31 -5.37 8.05
C TYR A 313 16.00 -4.09 7.54
N LYS A 314 16.41 -3.23 8.48
CA LYS A 314 17.32 -2.10 8.21
C LYS A 314 18.74 -2.60 8.04
N GLY A 315 19.21 -2.61 6.80
CA GLY A 315 20.61 -2.87 6.47
C GLY A 315 21.19 -4.16 7.06
N THR A 316 22.50 -4.34 6.90
CA THR A 316 23.21 -5.55 7.35
C THR A 316 23.51 -5.57 8.85
N LYS A 317 23.34 -4.46 9.57
CA LYS A 317 23.67 -4.36 11.01
C LYS A 317 22.55 -4.83 11.95
N SER A 318 21.44 -5.35 11.44
CA SER A 318 20.43 -6.05 12.23
C SER A 318 20.89 -7.46 12.64
N THR A 319 21.57 -7.52 13.79
CA THR A 319 21.64 -8.63 14.77
C THR A 319 22.11 -10.02 14.30
N LYS A 320 23.43 -10.26 14.46
CA LYS A 320 23.86 -11.45 15.20
C LYS A 320 23.22 -11.43 16.59
N GLN A 321 21.99 -11.90 16.74
CA GLN A 321 21.59 -12.44 18.03
C GLN A 321 22.23 -13.82 18.11
N GLU A 322 23.38 -13.89 18.78
CA GLU A 322 23.80 -15.13 19.42
C GLU A 322 22.64 -15.63 20.26
N VAL A 323 22.11 -16.80 19.91
CA VAL A 323 21.25 -17.58 20.78
C VAL A 323 22.10 -17.94 21.99
N LYS A 324 22.11 -17.08 23.02
CA LYS A 324 22.50 -17.49 24.36
C LYS A 324 21.32 -18.24 24.93
N GLU A 325 21.40 -19.56 24.92
CA GLU A 325 20.63 -20.44 25.77
C GLU A 325 20.75 -19.93 27.21
N LYS A 326 19.70 -19.25 27.69
CA LYS A 326 19.46 -19.09 29.11
C LYS A 326 18.46 -20.17 29.47
N GLU A 327 18.96 -21.23 30.09
CA GLU A 327 18.15 -22.13 30.91
C GLU A 327 17.31 -21.25 31.87
N LYS A 328 15.99 -21.31 31.72
CA LYS A 328 15.05 -20.74 32.67
C LYS A 328 14.19 -21.87 33.20
N GLU A 329 14.34 -22.12 34.49
CA GLU A 329 13.48 -22.96 35.31
C GLU A 329 12.00 -22.59 35.11
N GLU A 330 11.20 -23.62 34.85
CA GLU A 330 9.74 -23.53 34.72
C GLU A 330 9.09 -23.28 36.09
N GLN A 331 8.38 -22.16 36.20
CA GLN A 331 7.18 -22.09 37.03
C GLN A 331 6.01 -21.71 36.12
N ALA A 332 5.30 -22.73 35.67
CA ALA A 332 4.10 -22.59 34.84
C ALA A 332 2.88 -22.23 35.70
N SER A 333 2.20 -21.15 35.34
CA SER A 333 0.81 -20.86 35.68
C SER A 333 -0.08 -21.46 34.58
N PRO A 334 -1.24 -22.10 34.91
CA PRO A 334 -1.99 -22.87 33.92
C PRO A 334 -2.75 -21.97 32.94
N LEU A 335 -2.40 -22.09 31.66
CA LEU A 335 -3.20 -21.62 30.53
C LEU A 335 -4.43 -22.53 30.35
N MET A 336 -5.59 -21.92 30.16
CA MET A 336 -6.85 -22.62 29.88
C MET A 336 -6.85 -23.09 28.41
N GLU A 337 -6.80 -24.41 28.17
CA GLU A 337 -6.91 -25.00 26.83
C GLU A 337 -8.37 -24.91 26.33
N LEU A 338 -8.56 -24.26 25.19
CA LEU A 338 -9.79 -24.31 24.41
C LEU A 338 -9.59 -25.29 23.24
N THR A 339 -10.09 -26.52 23.39
CA THR A 339 -10.07 -27.55 22.35
C THR A 339 -11.29 -27.40 21.44
N PHE A 340 -11.08 -27.09 20.16
CA PHE A 340 -12.13 -27.16 19.13
C PHE A 340 -12.11 -28.54 18.47
N ASN A 341 -13.10 -29.39 18.77
CA ASN A 341 -13.29 -30.66 18.10
C ASN A 341 -14.03 -30.45 16.77
N VAL A 342 -13.29 -30.24 15.68
CA VAL A 342 -13.83 -30.31 14.32
C VAL A 342 -13.43 -31.64 13.70
N LYS A 343 -14.41 -32.49 13.39
CA LYS A 343 -14.17 -33.70 12.58
C LYS A 343 -14.06 -33.29 11.12
N VAL A 344 -12.86 -33.36 10.57
CA VAL A 344 -12.60 -33.23 9.13
C VAL A 344 -12.46 -34.64 8.55
N ASP A 345 -13.16 -34.90 7.44
CA ASP A 345 -13.12 -36.18 6.72
C ASP A 345 -11.68 -36.46 6.22
N GLU A 346 -11.15 -37.67 6.41
CA GLU A 346 -9.74 -38.02 6.18
C GLU A 346 -9.28 -37.74 4.74
N LYS A 347 -10.21 -37.73 3.78
CA LYS A 347 -9.92 -37.41 2.37
C LYS A 347 -9.39 -35.98 2.15
N TYR A 348 -9.58 -35.08 3.12
CA TYR A 348 -9.08 -33.71 3.07
C TYR A 348 -7.77 -33.51 3.85
N LEU A 349 -7.29 -34.55 4.54
CA LEU A 349 -6.11 -34.51 5.41
C LEU A 349 -4.88 -35.22 4.82
N LYS A 350 -5.04 -36.01 3.76
CA LYS A 350 -3.92 -36.69 3.09
C LYS A 350 -3.63 -36.06 1.74
N VAL A 351 -2.56 -35.27 1.67
CA VAL A 351 -1.86 -35.00 0.42
C VAL A 351 -0.62 -35.89 0.43
N ASP A 352 -0.57 -36.85 -0.48
CA ASP A 352 0.57 -37.76 -0.59
C ASP A 352 1.81 -36.99 -1.06
N SER A 353 2.99 -37.32 -0.53
CA SER A 353 4.24 -36.56 -0.73
C SER A 353 4.76 -36.49 -2.18
N THR A 354 4.06 -37.15 -3.11
CA THR A 354 4.37 -37.24 -4.54
C THR A 354 3.35 -36.52 -5.43
N PHE A 355 2.39 -35.78 -4.86
CA PHE A 355 1.38 -35.06 -5.63
C PHE A 355 1.92 -33.72 -6.15
N ASP A 356 2.26 -33.66 -7.44
CA ASP A 356 2.48 -32.43 -8.17
C ASP A 356 1.20 -32.05 -8.95
N PRO A 357 0.55 -30.90 -8.65
CA PRO A 357 -0.64 -30.46 -9.37
C PRO A 357 -0.41 -30.18 -10.86
N ALA A 358 0.84 -30.05 -11.32
CA ALA A 358 1.21 -29.92 -12.73
C ALA A 358 1.30 -31.27 -13.48
N CYS A 359 1.41 -32.41 -12.77
CA CYS A 359 1.46 -33.75 -13.36
C CYS A 359 0.60 -34.74 -12.55
N PRO A 360 -0.74 -34.71 -12.71
CA PRO A 360 -1.67 -35.41 -11.83
C PRO A 360 -1.57 -36.94 -11.87
N THR A 361 -0.93 -37.51 -12.90
CA THR A 361 -0.83 -38.95 -13.13
C THR A 361 0.55 -39.53 -12.80
N GLY A 362 1.53 -38.69 -12.41
CA GLY A 362 2.88 -39.13 -12.07
C GLY A 362 3.66 -39.82 -13.20
N LYS A 363 3.20 -39.68 -14.46
CA LYS A 363 3.92 -40.15 -15.65
C LYS A 363 4.26 -38.94 -16.52
N CYS A 364 5.53 -38.58 -16.56
CA CYS A 364 6.05 -37.73 -17.61
C CYS A 364 6.28 -38.62 -18.84
N ASP A 365 5.56 -38.38 -19.93
CA ASP A 365 5.90 -38.99 -21.22
C ASP A 365 7.25 -38.42 -21.69
N ASN A 366 8.18 -39.31 -22.06
CA ASN A 366 9.53 -38.98 -22.52
C ASN A 366 9.55 -38.15 -23.81
#